data_AF-A0A3D3XQU9-F1
#
_entry.id   AF-A0A3D3XQU9-F1
#
_cell.length_a   1.000
_cell.length_b   1.000
_cell.length_c   1.000
_cell.angle_alpha   90.00
_cell.angle_beta   90.00
_cell.angle_gamma   90.00
#
_symmetry.space_group_name_H-M   'P 1'
#
loop_
_entity.id
_entity.type
_entity.pdbx_description
1 polymer ?
#
loop_
_entity_poly.entity_id
_entity_poly.type
_entity_poly.pdbx_seq_one_letter_code
_entity_poly.pdbx_strand_id
1 'polypeptide(L)' 'LQIAKDVGSYAKFMDVKVTAVYGGSPISKQIKELQGKPQIVVGTPGRTLDLINRRKLRIEDVQFLVLDEADEMLSMG' A
#
# COMPACT_ATOMS: atom_id res chain seq x y z
N LEU A 1 8.73 1.67 -4.14
CA LEU A 1 8.02 2.21 -5.33
C LEU A 1 8.05 1.24 -6.51
N GLN A 2 9.15 0.51 -6.73
CA GLN A 2 9.28 -0.46 -7.82
C GLN A 2 8.11 -1.44 -7.89
N ILE A 3 7.78 -2.15 -6.80
CA ILE A 3 6.64 -3.09 -6.76
C ILE A 3 5.33 -2.43 -7.24
N ALA A 4 5.01 -1.22 -6.76
CA ALA A 4 3.79 -0.52 -7.17
C ALA A 4 3.78 -0.18 -8.67
N LYS A 5 4.93 0.17 -9.24
CA LYS A 5 5.09 0.44 -10.67
C LYS A 5 4.92 -0.83 -11.49
N ASP A 6 5.53 -1.94 -11.05
CA ASP A 6 5.49 -3.22 -11.76
C ASP A 6 4.07 -3.80 -11.74
N VAL A 7 3.42 -3.82 -10.57
CA VAL A 7 2.01 -4.22 -10.45
C VAL A 7 1.10 -3.31 -11.29
N GLY A 8 1.36 -2.00 -11.31
CA GLY A 8 0.64 -1.06 -12.18
C GLY A 8 0.83 -1.36 -13.68
N SER A 9 2.01 -1.85 -14.07
CA SER A 9 2.28 -2.25 -15.45
C SER A 9 1.51 -3.51 -15.86
N TYR A 10 1.36 -4.47 -14.95
CA TYR A 10 0.57 -5.69 -15.16
C TYR A 10 -0.93 -5.39 -15.19
N ALA A 11 -1.39 -4.48 -14.33
CA ALA A 11 -2.78 -4.05 -14.25
C ALA A 11 -3.20 -3.09 -15.38
N LYS A 12 -2.31 -2.71 -16.30
CA LYS A 12 -2.54 -1.65 -17.31
C LYS A 12 -3.82 -1.83 -18.14
N PHE A 13 -4.21 -3.08 -18.42
CA PHE A 13 -5.40 -3.41 -19.22
C PHE A 13 -6.56 -3.94 -18.38
N MET A 14 -6.51 -3.72 -17.07
CA MET A 14 -7.51 -4.15 -16.10
C MET A 14 -8.12 -2.92 -15.40
N ASP A 15 -9.34 -3.02 -14.90
CA ASP A 15 -9.94 -2.00 -14.03
C ASP A 15 -9.46 -2.17 -12.57
N VAL A 16 -8.14 -2.17 -12.39
CA VAL A 16 -7.47 -2.37 -11.10
C VAL A 16 -6.61 -1.15 -10.80
N LYS A 17 -6.90 -0.48 -9.67
CA LYS A 17 -6.15 0.65 -9.16
C LYS A 17 -5.13 0.19 -8.13
N VAL A 18 -3.90 0.64 -8.31
CA VAL A 18 -2.78 0.39 -7.42
C VAL A 18 -2.40 1.69 -6.73
N THR A 19 -2.25 1.68 -5.40
CA THR A 19 -1.81 2.85 -4.63
C THR A 19 -0.59 2.49 -3.79
N ALA A 20 0.39 3.39 -3.75
CA ALA A 20 1.61 3.21 -2.99
C ALA A 20 1.60 4.07 -1.70
N VAL A 21 1.85 3.47 -0.54
CA VAL A 21 1.87 4.17 0.76
C VAL A 21 3.22 3.98 1.46
N TYR A 22 3.98 5.06 1.59
CA TYR A 22 5.35 5.01 2.15
C TYR A 22 5.73 6.33 2.84
N GLY A 23 6.77 6.28 3.68
CA GLY A 23 7.35 7.46 4.34
C GLY A 23 8.01 8.44 3.37
N GLY A 24 8.38 9.65 3.82
CA GLY A 24 9.06 10.65 2.99
C GLY A 24 8.18 11.37 1.96
N SER A 25 6.88 11.04 1.89
CA SER A 25 5.88 11.70 1.04
C SER A 25 4.67 12.16 1.88
N PRO A 26 4.01 13.29 1.52
CA PRO A 26 2.86 13.81 2.25
C PRO A 26 1.76 12.76 2.43
N ILE A 27 1.36 12.52 3.67
CA ILE A 27 0.30 11.56 4.00
C ILE A 27 -1.05 11.98 3.41
N SER A 28 -1.30 13.28 3.28
CA SER A 28 -2.54 13.83 2.69
C SER A 28 -2.73 13.38 1.24
N LYS A 29 -1.66 13.29 0.45
CA LYS A 29 -1.70 12.77 -0.92
C LYS A 29 -2.12 11.29 -0.95
N GLN A 30 -1.51 10.48 -0.08
CA GLN A 30 -1.83 9.06 0.03
C GLN A 30 -3.27 8.83 0.52
N ILE A 31 -3.76 9.64 1.46
CA ILE A 31 -5.17 9.61 1.90
C ILE A 31 -6.11 9.90 0.72
N LYS A 32 -5.81 10.90 -0.10
CA LYS A 32 -6.61 11.23 -1.28
C LYS A 32 -6.61 10.09 -2.31
N GLU A 33 -5.47 9.42 -2.51
CA GLU A 33 -5.38 8.25 -3.40
C GLU A 33 -6.21 7.08 -2.86
N LEU A 34 -6.15 6.81 -1.54
CA LEU A 34 -6.96 5.77 -0.88
C LEU A 34 -8.47 6.03 -0.95
N GLN A 35 -8.91 7.29 -1.00
CA GLN A 35 -10.33 7.62 -1.24
C GLN A 35 -10.82 7.12 -2.61
N GLY A 36 -9.92 6.90 -3.56
CA GLY A 36 -10.20 6.29 -4.85
C GLY A 36 -10.53 4.79 -4.80
N LYS A 37 -10.52 4.19 -3.59
CA LYS A 37 -10.78 2.77 -3.31
C LYS A 37 -9.92 1.83 -4.16
N PRO A 38 -8.59 1.89 -4.04
CA PRO A 38 -7.71 1.00 -4.79
C PRO A 38 -7.91 -0.46 -4.36
N GLN A 39 -7.85 -1.37 -5.33
CA GLN A 39 -7.91 -2.80 -5.10
C GLN A 39 -6.58 -3.36 -4.59
N ILE A 40 -5.46 -2.71 -4.93
CA ILE A 40 -4.13 -3.10 -4.47
C ILE A 40 -3.46 -1.91 -3.78
N VAL A 41 -2.97 -2.15 -2.56
CA VAL A 41 -2.15 -1.18 -1.82
C VAL A 41 -0.78 -1.80 -1.57
N VAL A 42 0.27 -1.10 -2.00
CA VAL A 42 1.66 -1.48 -1.77
C VAL A 42 2.25 -0.48 -0.79
N GLY A 43 2.86 -0.92 0.31
CA GLY A 43 3.37 0.05 1.27
C GLY A 43 4.47 -0.44 2.19
N THR A 44 5.15 0.51 2.82
CA THR A 44 6.13 0.20 3.88
C THR A 44 5.40 -0.02 5.21
N PRO A 45 5.92 -0.87 6.12
CA PRO A 45 5.20 -1.25 7.34
C PRO A 45 4.74 -0.05 8.17
N GLY A 46 5.65 0.89 8.46
CA GLY A 46 5.35 2.05 9.30
C GLY A 46 4.25 2.96 8.74
N ARG A 47 4.26 3.26 7.43
CA ARG A 47 3.22 4.12 6.83
C ARG A 47 1.89 3.37 6.67
N THR A 48 1.94 2.08 6.34
CA THR A 48 0.75 1.24 6.22
C THR A 48 0.02 1.17 7.57
N LEU A 49 0.76 0.91 8.65
CA LEU A 49 0.24 0.86 10.01
C LEU A 49 -0.35 2.22 10.45
N ASP A 50 0.34 3.34 10.17
CA ASP A 50 -0.17 4.68 10.47
C ASP A 50 -1.53 4.95 9.78
N LEU A 51 -1.66 4.59 8.50
CA LEU A 51 -2.91 4.78 7.74
C LEU A 51 -4.05 3.87 8.23
N ILE A 52 -3.74 2.65 8.68
CA ILE A 52 -4.71 1.74 9.31
C ILE A 52 -5.18 2.33 10.65
N ASN A 53 -4.26 2.74 11.52
CA ASN A 53 -4.58 3.31 12.83
C ASN A 53 -5.43 4.58 12.72
N ARG A 54 -5.21 5.39 11.68
CA ARG A 54 -6.03 6.58 11.36
C ARG A 54 -7.38 6.26 10.70
N ARG A 55 -7.69 4.98 10.48
CA ARG A 55 -8.89 4.50 9.75
C ARG A 55 -9.00 5.07 8.34
N LYS A 56 -7.86 5.30 7.68
CA LYS A 56 -7.79 5.78 6.28
C LYS A 56 -7.53 4.66 5.29
N LEU A 57 -6.85 3.60 5.74
CA LEU A 57 -6.77 2.32 5.04
C LEU A 57 -7.61 1.30 5.82
N ARG A 58 -8.68 0.80 5.21
CA ARG A 58 -9.50 -0.28 5.79
C ARG A 58 -9.01 -1.61 5.23
N ILE A 59 -8.84 -2.59 6.10
CA ILE A 59 -8.30 -3.91 5.76
C ILE A 59 -9.29 -5.05 6.05
N GLU A 60 -10.53 -4.72 6.41
CA GLU A 60 -11.58 -5.67 6.81
C GLU A 60 -11.89 -6.70 5.70
N ASP A 61 -11.77 -6.28 4.43
CA ASP A 61 -12.06 -7.11 3.26
C ASP A 61 -10.79 -7.66 2.58
N VAL A 62 -9.62 -7.58 3.23
CA VAL A 62 -8.36 -8.05 2.62
C VAL A 62 -8.37 -9.58 2.52
N GLN A 63 -8.29 -10.08 1.28
CA GLN A 63 -8.21 -11.52 0.99
C GLN A 63 -6.77 -12.02 0.85
N PHE A 64 -5.84 -11.14 0.50
CA PHE A 64 -4.44 -11.49 0.27
C PHE A 64 -3.53 -10.49 0.97
N LEU A 65 -2.57 -11.02 1.72
CA LEU A 65 -1.48 -10.27 2.33
C LEU A 65 -0.15 -10.86 1.81
N VAL A 66 0.70 -10.00 1.27
CA VAL A 66 2.04 -10.36 0.82
C VAL A 66 3.04 -9.56 1.65
N LEU A 67 4.00 -10.27 2.25
CA LEU A 67 5.13 -9.70 2.95
C LEU A 67 6.38 -10.03 2.14
N ASP A 68 7.03 -8.99 1.62
CA ASP A 68 8.26 -9.11 0.84
C ASP A 68 9.47 -8.81 1.74
N GLU A 69 10.57 -9.57 1.65
CA GLU A 69 11.75 -9.39 2.52
C GLU A 69 11.39 -9.39 4.03
N ALA A 70 10.54 -10.33 4.44
CA ALA A 70 10.01 -10.38 5.80
C ALA A 70 11.09 -10.57 6.88
N ASP A 71 12.21 -11.22 6.54
CA ASP A 71 13.39 -11.35 7.37
C ASP A 71 14.08 -10.00 7.64
N GLU A 72 14.21 -9.15 6.61
CA GLU A 72 14.68 -7.78 6.81
C GLU A 72 13.72 -6.98 7.69
N MET A 73 12.41 -7.10 7.48
CA MET A 73 11.41 -6.44 8.32
C MET A 73 11.54 -6.83 9.80
N LEU A 74 11.85 -8.10 10.10
CA LEU A 74 12.10 -8.58 11.45
C LEU A 74 13.39 -8.01 12.04
N SER A 75 14.42 -7.79 11.22
CA SER A 75 15.71 -7.23 11.66
C SER A 75 15.65 -5.72 11.96
N MET A 76 14.66 -5.01 11.40
CA MET A 76 14.42 -3.59 11.65
C MET A 76 13.64 -3.33 12.96
N GLY A 77 13.28 -4.38 13.68
CA GLY A 77 12.62 -4.38 14.99
C GLY A 77 13.60 -4.47 16.14
#